data_AF-A0AAD7CCS0-F1
#
_entry.id   AF-A0AAD7CCS0-F1
#
_cell.length_a   1.000
_cell.length_b   1.000
_cell.length_c   1.000
_cell.angle_alpha   90.00
_cell.angle_beta   90.00
_cell.angle_gamma   90.00
#
_symmetry.space_group_name_H-M   'P 1'
#
loop_
_entity.id
_entity.type
_entity.pdbx_description
1 polymer ?
#
loop_
_entity_poly.entity_id
_entity_poly.type
_entity_poly.pdbx_seq_one_letter_code
_entity_poly.pdbx_strand_id
1 'polypeptide(L)'
;EIKHIFHPHSQQPPLFQSFPEYTASNMSSHVPPVNSAPWKPFRTRLDFEVAEFCKLALLNTEMTETLSTLIRHRGANIKNFTHVYHAEVGKLWDLASHKCTEVSP
;
A
#
# COMPACT_ATOMS: atom_id res chain seq x y z
N GLU A 1 11.19 30.73 29.14
CA GLU A 1 12.19 29.75 28.67
C GLU A 1 11.49 28.46 28.23
N ILE A 2 12.03 27.76 27.24
CA ILE A 2 11.49 26.50 26.69
C ILE A 2 12.44 25.37 27.08
N LYS A 3 11.89 24.27 27.60
CA LYS A 3 12.62 23.05 27.93
C LYS A 3 12.42 22.01 26.82
N HIS A 4 13.50 21.61 26.17
CA HIS A 4 13.51 20.53 25.18
C HIS A 4 13.97 19.23 25.85
N ILE A 5 13.13 18.19 25.76
CA ILE A 5 13.39 16.87 26.34
C ILE A 5 13.62 15.90 25.19
N PHE A 6 14.80 15.27 25.18
CA PHE A 6 15.16 14.29 24.16
C PHE A 6 14.68 12.88 24.52
N HIS A 7 14.58 12.00 23.52
CA HIS A 7 14.19 10.61 23.72
C HIS A 7 15.22 9.88 24.62
N PRO A 8 14.81 9.00 25.56
CA PRO A 8 15.73 8.36 26.52
C PRO A 8 16.91 7.63 25.86
N HIS A 9 16.71 7.11 24.65
CA HIS A 9 17.74 6.41 23.89
C HIS A 9 18.87 7.31 23.37
N SER A 10 18.64 8.63 23.22
CA SER A 10 19.69 9.54 22.74
C SER A 10 20.69 9.93 23.83
N GLN A 11 20.38 9.64 25.11
CA GLN A 11 21.19 10.02 26.29
C GLN A 11 21.61 11.50 26.33
N GLN A 12 20.81 12.39 25.73
CA GLN A 12 21.09 13.81 25.72
C GLN A 12 20.45 14.49 26.95
N PRO A 13 21.18 15.36 27.66
CA PRO A 13 20.60 16.12 28.77
C PRO A 13 19.53 17.09 28.25
N PRO A 14 18.51 17.40 29.06
CA PRO A 14 17.50 18.40 28.70
C PRO A 14 18.14 19.75 28.36
N LEU A 15 17.70 20.34 27.25
CA LEU A 15 18.19 21.63 26.77
C LEU A 15 17.19 22.73 27.17
N PHE A 16 17.69 23.85 27.67
CA PHE A 16 16.90 25.03 27.97
C PHE A 16 17.29 26.15 27.01
N GLN A 17 16.31 26.70 26.32
CA GLN A 17 16.54 27.76 25.34
C GLN A 17 15.42 28.79 25.37
N SER A 18 15.72 30.00 24.96
CA SER A 18 14.75 31.07 24.82
C SER A 18 13.80 30.81 23.63
N PHE A 19 12.65 31.51 23.61
CA PHE A 19 11.70 31.39 22.49
C PHE A 19 12.34 31.77 21.14
N PRO A 20 13.11 32.87 21.02
CA PRO A 20 13.78 33.21 19.76
C PRO A 20 14.78 32.15 19.29
N GLU A 21 15.56 31.57 20.20
CA GLU A 21 16.52 30.51 19.89
C GLU A 21 15.80 29.24 19.40
N TYR A 22 14.68 28.88 20.02
CA TYR A 22 13.86 27.74 19.59
C TYR A 22 13.27 27.92 18.20
N THR A 23 12.76 29.13 17.90
CA THR A 23 12.22 29.42 16.58
C THR A 23 13.32 29.40 15.52
N ALA A 24 14.49 29.99 15.82
CA ALA A 24 15.63 30.00 14.90
C ALA A 24 16.21 28.60 14.63
N SER A 25 16.31 27.74 15.65
CA SER A 25 16.83 26.37 15.50
C SER A 25 15.92 25.48 14.67
N ASN A 26 14.60 25.65 14.78
CA ASN A 26 13.60 24.88 14.02
C ASN A 26 13.42 25.37 12.58
N MET A 27 13.93 26.56 12.23
CA MET A 27 13.96 27.01 10.83
C MET A 27 15.11 26.40 10.03
N SER A 28 16.02 25.65 10.66
CA SER A 28 16.89 24.75 9.91
C SER A 28 16.00 23.74 9.21
N SER A 29 15.85 23.89 7.89
CA SER A 29 15.06 23.01 7.04
C SER A 29 15.64 21.62 7.08
N HIS A 30 15.27 20.83 8.09
CA HIS A 30 15.56 19.42 8.11
C HIS A 30 14.67 18.80 7.04
N VAL A 31 15.14 18.83 5.80
CA VAL A 31 14.56 18.03 4.73
C VAL A 31 14.80 16.60 5.18
N PRO A 32 13.75 15.82 5.53
CA PRO A 32 13.96 14.44 5.86
C PRO A 32 14.60 13.77 4.63
N PRO A 33 15.60 12.90 4.83
CA PRO A 33 16.24 12.23 3.70
C PRO A 33 15.17 11.57 2.83
N VAL A 34 15.26 11.78 1.52
CA VAL A 34 14.32 11.20 0.55
C VAL A 34 14.34 9.68 0.77
N ASN A 35 13.24 9.15 1.28
CA ASN A 35 13.10 7.72 1.48
C ASN A 35 13.04 7.07 0.10
N SER A 36 14.14 6.47 -0.34
CA SER A 36 14.26 5.84 -1.66
C SER A 36 13.37 4.60 -1.83
N ALA A 37 12.82 4.07 -0.73
CA ALA A 37 11.95 2.90 -0.73
C ALA A 37 10.83 3.07 0.33
N PRO A 38 9.83 3.95 0.09
CA PRO A 38 8.71 4.17 1.01
C PRO A 38 7.85 2.91 1.21
N TRP A 39 7.93 1.95 0.29
CA TRP A 39 7.24 0.67 0.37
C TRP A 39 7.90 -0.34 1.31
N LYS A 40 9.04 -0.05 1.96
CA LYS A 40 9.57 -0.94 3.01
C LYS A 40 8.57 -1.00 4.19
N PRO A 41 8.36 -2.18 4.82
CA PRO A 41 9.19 -3.39 4.79
C PRO A 41 8.86 -4.39 3.67
N PHE A 42 7.96 -4.07 2.75
CA PHE A 42 7.62 -4.98 1.65
C PHE A 42 8.83 -5.26 0.76
N ARG A 43 8.95 -6.50 0.29
CA ARG A 43 10.09 -6.97 -0.51
C ARG A 43 10.13 -6.28 -1.87
N THR A 44 8.98 -6.02 -2.46
CA THR A 44 8.84 -5.29 -3.73
C THR A 44 7.79 -4.20 -3.62
N ARG A 45 7.85 -3.23 -4.54
CA ARG A 45 6.82 -2.20 -4.65
C ARG A 45 5.46 -2.77 -5.05
N LEU A 46 5.43 -3.79 -5.90
CA LEU A 46 4.20 -4.46 -6.32
C LEU A 46 3.49 -5.13 -5.13
N ASP A 47 4.24 -5.78 -4.23
CA ASP A 47 3.66 -6.37 -3.01
C ASP A 47 2.99 -5.31 -2.14
N PHE A 48 3.59 -4.12 -2.04
CA PHE A 48 3.01 -2.98 -1.32
C PHE A 48 1.72 -2.47 -1.99
N GLU A 49 1.74 -2.26 -3.30
CA GLU A 49 0.57 -1.76 -4.05
C GLU A 49 -0.61 -2.75 -4.00
N VAL A 50 -0.33 -4.06 -4.10
CA VAL A 50 -1.36 -5.11 -3.94
C VAL A 50 -1.91 -5.12 -2.52
N ALA A 51 -1.05 -5.04 -1.50
CA ALA A 51 -1.49 -5.00 -0.11
C ALA A 51 -2.33 -3.75 0.20
N GLU A 52 -1.95 -2.59 -0.35
CA GLU A 52 -2.71 -1.36 -0.26
C GLU A 52 -4.09 -1.50 -0.93
N PHE A 53 -4.15 -2.09 -2.12
CA PHE A 53 -5.41 -2.38 -2.79
C PHE A 53 -6.32 -3.29 -1.96
N CYS A 54 -5.78 -4.40 -1.42
CA CYS A 54 -6.55 -5.31 -0.56
C CYS A 54 -7.15 -4.57 0.63
N LYS A 55 -6.37 -3.67 1.25
CA LYS A 55 -6.81 -2.85 2.37
C LYS A 55 -7.90 -1.85 1.96
N LEU A 56 -7.72 -1.15 0.84
CA LEU A 56 -8.69 -0.18 0.32
C LEU A 56 -10.01 -0.85 -0.09
N ALA A 57 -9.94 -2.04 -0.67
CA ALA A 57 -11.10 -2.84 -1.06
C ALA A 57 -11.72 -3.62 0.12
N LEU A 58 -11.18 -3.48 1.34
CA LEU A 58 -11.63 -4.19 2.55
C LEU A 58 -11.69 -5.71 2.35
N LEU A 59 -10.76 -6.27 1.58
CA LEU A 59 -10.69 -7.70 1.37
C LEU A 59 -10.41 -8.41 2.69
N ASN A 60 -11.13 -9.50 2.93
CA ASN A 60 -10.84 -10.38 4.05
C ASN A 60 -9.62 -11.26 3.74
N THR A 61 -9.20 -12.06 4.72
CA THR A 61 -8.03 -12.95 4.59
C THR A 61 -8.16 -13.91 3.42
N GLU A 62 -9.31 -14.56 3.25
CA GLU A 62 -9.56 -15.54 2.19
C GLU A 62 -9.49 -14.91 0.79
N MET A 63 -10.09 -13.73 0.62
CA MET A 63 -10.04 -12.96 -0.62
C MET A 63 -8.61 -12.51 -0.94
N THR A 64 -7.86 -12.11 0.08
CA THR A 64 -6.46 -11.68 -0.05
C THR A 64 -5.56 -12.85 -0.47
N GLU A 65 -5.74 -14.04 0.12
CA GLU A 65 -5.01 -15.26 -0.24
C GLU A 65 -5.36 -15.73 -1.66
N THR A 66 -6.64 -15.64 -2.03
CA THR A 66 -7.10 -15.97 -3.38
C THR A 66 -6.46 -15.03 -4.40
N LEU A 67 -6.46 -13.71 -4.15
CA LEU A 67 -5.82 -12.74 -5.03
C LEU A 67 -4.32 -13.01 -5.17
N SER A 68 -3.63 -13.28 -4.04
CA SER A 68 -2.21 -13.65 -4.05
C SER A 68 -1.94 -14.89 -4.91
N THR A 69 -2.80 -15.92 -4.79
CA THR A 69 -2.71 -17.14 -5.60
C THR A 69 -2.91 -16.87 -7.09
N LEU A 70 -3.91 -16.05 -7.45
CA LEU A 70 -4.19 -15.66 -8.83
C LEU A 70 -3.01 -14.92 -9.46
N ILE A 71 -2.40 -13.98 -8.72
CA ILE A 71 -1.22 -13.23 -9.18
C ILE A 71 -0.03 -14.18 -9.38
N ARG A 72 0.24 -15.07 -8.43
CA ARG A 72 1.35 -16.04 -8.49
C ARG A 72 1.19 -17.02 -9.64
N HIS A 73 -0.01 -17.54 -9.86
CA HIS A 73 -0.32 -18.45 -10.98
C HIS A 73 -0.07 -17.78 -12.34
N ARG A 74 -0.25 -16.45 -12.44
CA ARG A 74 -0.03 -15.70 -13.68
C ARG A 74 1.40 -15.25 -13.91
N GLY A 75 2.21 -15.10 -12.85
CA GLY A 75 3.64 -14.73 -12.96
C GLY A 75 4.46 -15.62 -13.90
N ALA A 76 3.99 -16.84 -14.20
CA ALA A 76 4.61 -17.75 -15.16
C ALA A 76 4.18 -17.54 -16.64
N ASN A 77 3.04 -16.90 -16.93
CA ASN A 77 2.49 -16.76 -18.30
C ASN A 77 1.62 -15.50 -18.47
N ILE A 78 2.26 -14.33 -18.47
CA ILE A 78 1.63 -13.00 -18.61
C ILE A 78 0.88 -12.81 -19.95
N LYS A 79 1.27 -13.53 -21.00
CA LYS A 79 0.73 -13.36 -22.37
C LYS A 79 -0.76 -13.73 -22.52
N ASN A 80 -1.34 -14.46 -21.56
CA ASN A 80 -2.71 -14.96 -21.62
C ASN A 80 -3.70 -14.17 -20.73
N PHE A 81 -3.28 -13.05 -20.15
CA PHE A 81 -4.18 -12.15 -19.42
C PHE A 81 -4.66 -11.05 -20.37
N THR A 82 -5.66 -11.37 -21.17
CA THR A 82 -6.42 -10.39 -21.95
C THR A 82 -7.24 -9.57 -20.96
N HIS A 83 -6.76 -8.37 -20.64
CA HIS A 83 -7.47 -7.43 -19.77
C HIS A 83 -8.80 -7.04 -20.44
N VAL A 84 -9.88 -7.19 -19.70
CA VAL A 84 -11.24 -6.86 -20.10
C VAL A 84 -11.68 -5.78 -19.11
N TYR A 85 -12.02 -4.59 -19.60
CA TYR A 85 -12.34 -3.42 -18.76
C TYR A 85 -13.62 -3.69 -17.93
N HIS A 86 -13.83 -2.93 -16.85
CA HIS A 86 -14.97 -3.08 -15.92
C HIS A 86 -16.33 -3.27 -16.63
N ALA A 87 -16.59 -2.54 -17.72
CA ALA A 87 -17.84 -2.63 -18.49
C ALA A 87 -18.04 -3.96 -19.25
N GLU A 88 -16.95 -4.66 -19.54
CA GLU A 88 -16.96 -5.91 -20.28
C GLU A 88 -16.98 -7.12 -19.33
N VAL A 89 -16.42 -6.99 -18.13
CA VAL A 89 -16.46 -8.05 -17.10
C VAL A 89 -17.90 -8.36 -16.68
N GLY A 90 -18.72 -7.33 -16.46
CA GLY A 90 -20.15 -7.51 -16.15
C GLY A 90 -20.89 -8.25 -17.26
N LYS A 91 -20.73 -7.80 -18.51
CA LYS A 91 -21.33 -8.47 -19.68
C LYS A 91 -20.85 -9.90 -19.85
N LEU A 92 -19.58 -10.18 -19.53
CA LEU A 92 -19.04 -11.53 -19.61
C LEU A 92 -19.65 -12.45 -18.55
N TRP A 93 -19.88 -11.94 -17.34
CA TRP A 93 -20.60 -12.66 -16.28
C TRP A 93 -22.06 -12.92 -16.67
N ASP A 94 -22.74 -11.93 -17.24
CA ASP A 94 -24.12 -12.08 -17.73
C ASP A 94 -24.20 -13.18 -18.81
N LEU A 95 -23.29 -13.13 -19.80
CA LEU A 95 -23.18 -14.14 -20.86
C LEU A 95 -22.86 -15.53 -20.30
N ALA A 96 -21.96 -15.64 -19.32
CA ALA A 96 -21.64 -16.90 -18.68
C ALA A 96 -22.83 -17.48 -17.91
N SER A 97 -23.59 -16.62 -17.20
CA SER A 97 -24.79 -17.02 -16.47
C SER A 97 -25.86 -17.61 -17.38
N HIS A 98 -26.11 -16.97 -18.53
CA HIS A 98 -27.07 -17.45 -19.53
C HIS A 98 -26.67 -18.81 -20.14
N LYS A 99 -25.37 -19.05 -20.37
CA LYS A 99 -24.89 -20.36 -20.85
C LYS A 99 -25.08 -21.48 -19.83
N CYS A 100 -24.98 -21.19 -18.55
CA CYS A 100 -25.20 -22.18 -17.49
C CYS A 100 -26.67 -22.49 -17.22
N THR A 101 -27.61 -21.71 -17.76
CA THR A 101 -29.06 -21.85 -17.55
C THR A 101 -29.83 -22.35 -18.77
N GLU A 102 -29.15 -22.73 -19.86
CA GLU A 102 -29.80 -23.51 -20.92
C GLU A 102 -30.19 -24.89 -20.38
N VAL A 103 -31.42 -24.99 -19.88
CA VAL A 103 -32.09 -26.27 -19.65
C VAL A 103 -32.27 -26.95 -21.01
N SER A 104 -31.53 -28.05 -21.23
CA SER A 104 -31.74 -28.92 -22.38
C SER A 104 -33.23 -29.30 -22.50
N PRO A 105 -33.80 -29.26 -23.72
CA PRO A 105 -35.17 -29.71 -23.98
C PRO A 105 -35.34 -31.23 -23.80
#